data_AF-A0A540R622-F1
#
_entry.id   AF-A0A540R622-F1
#
_cell.length_a   1.000
_cell.length_b   1.000
_cell.length_c   1.000
_cell.angle_alpha   90.00
_cell.angle_beta   90.00
_cell.angle_gamma   90.00
#
_symmetry.space_group_name_H-M   'P 1'
#
loop_
_entity.id
_entity.type
_entity.pdbx_description
1 polymer ?
#
loop_
_entity_poly.entity_id
_entity_poly.type
_entity_poly.pdbx_seq_one_letter_code
_entity_poly.pdbx_strand_id
1 'polypeptide(L)'
;MTLVEHLQELRRRLFFAVLFIGIGTIVGFYWYAQAPFGWPSLGDFLRGPYCDLPANLRASFTNDNECRLLATKPFEMFMLRLKVGALAGLVISSPFWLYQVWAFVVPGLHKNERRWTYIFVFFAVLLFLTGAFLSYFVMSQGLEFLLSVGDEFQTTALSGGDYYNYFLAMLVIFGISFEVPLVIVMLNILGILEYTAIQGKRRLIIVIVMIFAAVLTPGGEPIAMVTMGTAVCLLVEIAFQFCRINDKRRNRERPEWMDLDDEQASGPISASGPIGSAGLEAPQPVDAPAPVAPSSSGYSRAQVRREQGLPPQSPQQMQQPPVPARQASTQRRPQPGMMPPAPQQQAPNQQAPHQQTPQGRQTPDGGASAGPSIFDDVL
;
A
#
# COMPACT_ATOMS: atom_id res chain seq x y z
N MET A 1 7.57 6.11 -27.34
CA MET A 1 8.94 6.15 -26.83
C MET A 1 9.67 4.97 -27.42
N THR A 2 10.91 5.14 -27.86
CA THR A 2 11.77 4.02 -28.28
C THR A 2 12.10 3.12 -27.06
N LEU A 3 12.44 1.85 -27.26
CA LEU A 3 12.88 0.95 -26.16
C LEU A 3 14.04 1.55 -25.35
N VAL A 4 14.93 2.26 -26.05
CA VAL A 4 16.09 2.94 -25.44
C VAL A 4 15.65 4.06 -24.52
N GLU A 5 14.68 4.89 -24.93
CA GLU A 5 14.11 5.94 -24.08
C GLU A 5 13.46 5.36 -22.81
N HIS A 6 12.75 4.23 -22.94
CA HIS A 6 12.11 3.59 -21.78
C HIS A 6 13.14 3.06 -20.78
N LEU A 7 14.23 2.46 -21.25
CA LEU A 7 15.33 2.01 -20.38
C LEU A 7 16.09 3.19 -19.74
N GLN A 8 16.27 4.30 -20.47
CA GLN A 8 16.86 5.51 -19.91
C GLN A 8 15.99 6.11 -18.81
N GLU A 9 14.66 6.08 -19.00
CA GLU A 9 13.71 6.51 -17.99
C GLU A 9 13.74 5.63 -16.74
N LEU A 10 13.78 4.30 -16.90
CA LEU A 10 13.92 3.34 -15.79
C LEU A 10 15.17 3.65 -14.97
N ARG A 11 16.33 3.80 -15.62
CA ARG A 11 17.60 4.09 -14.95
C ARG A 11 17.52 5.39 -14.15
N ARG A 12 17.00 6.46 -14.75
CA ARG A 12 16.87 7.76 -14.09
C ARG A 12 15.99 7.67 -12.85
N ARG A 13 14.83 7.01 -12.96
CA ARG A 13 13.88 6.85 -11.85
C ARG A 13 14.44 5.95 -10.75
N LEU A 14 15.11 4.87 -11.11
CA LEU A 14 15.80 3.98 -10.17
C LEU A 14 16.90 4.72 -9.40
N PHE A 15 17.70 5.56 -10.08
CA PHE A 15 18.70 6.38 -9.43
C PHE A 15 18.09 7.31 -8.38
N PHE A 16 17.01 8.03 -8.73
CA PHE A 16 16.32 8.90 -7.77
C PHE A 16 15.66 8.10 -6.64
N ALA A 17 15.06 6.94 -6.90
CA ALA A 17 14.49 6.08 -5.88
C ALA A 17 15.54 5.66 -4.84
N VAL A 18 16.70 5.17 -5.31
CA VAL A 18 17.82 4.79 -4.44
C VAL A 18 18.39 6.01 -3.71
N LEU A 19 18.46 7.18 -4.36
CA LEU A 19 18.90 8.42 -3.73
C LEU A 19 17.99 8.82 -2.57
N PHE A 20 16.66 8.80 -2.76
CA PHE A 20 15.71 9.12 -1.69
C PHE A 20 15.79 8.12 -0.54
N ILE A 21 15.94 6.83 -0.83
CA ILE A 21 16.17 5.80 0.20
C ILE A 21 17.50 6.06 0.93
N GLY A 22 18.55 6.44 0.23
CA GLY A 22 19.85 6.78 0.82
C GLY A 22 19.78 8.01 1.73
N ILE A 23 19.09 9.06 1.32
CA ILE A 23 18.84 10.25 2.17
C ILE A 23 18.01 9.85 3.39
N GLY A 24 16.94 9.08 3.20
CA GLY A 24 16.14 8.54 4.30
C GLY A 24 16.97 7.67 5.24
N THR A 25 17.93 6.91 4.71
CA THR A 25 18.83 6.05 5.49
C THR A 25 19.71 6.88 6.43
N ILE A 26 20.25 7.99 5.93
CA ILE A 26 21.04 8.93 6.74
C ILE A 26 20.17 9.52 7.85
N VAL A 27 18.95 9.96 7.53
CA VAL A 27 17.99 10.48 8.52
C VAL A 27 17.64 9.43 9.57
N GLY A 28 17.34 8.20 9.15
CA GLY A 28 17.04 7.08 10.04
C GLY A 28 18.23 6.69 10.93
N PHE A 29 19.45 6.74 10.40
CA PHE A 29 20.68 6.49 11.16
C PHE A 29 20.88 7.52 12.28
N TYR A 30 20.64 8.81 11.99
CA TYR A 30 20.68 9.85 13.02
C TYR A 30 19.54 9.69 14.05
N TRP A 31 18.33 9.34 13.61
CA TRP A 31 17.19 9.09 14.50
C TRP A 31 17.34 7.83 15.38
N TYR A 32 18.17 6.87 14.98
CA TYR A 32 18.52 5.77 15.86
C TYR A 32 19.30 6.23 17.09
N ALA A 33 20.24 7.17 16.90
CA ALA A 33 21.15 7.61 17.96
C ALA A 33 20.59 8.79 18.78
N GLN A 34 19.81 9.67 18.16
CA GLN A 34 19.22 10.83 18.81
C GLN A 34 17.72 10.64 18.90
N ALA A 35 17.12 11.10 20.00
CA ALA A 35 15.68 11.24 20.17
C ALA A 35 15.28 12.66 19.76
N PRO A 36 15.06 12.93 18.45
CA PRO A 36 14.67 14.26 18.02
C PRO A 36 13.27 14.58 18.57
N PHE A 37 13.07 15.83 18.99
CA PHE A 37 11.77 16.36 19.40
C PHE A 37 11.06 15.66 20.58
N GLY A 38 11.79 14.91 21.43
CA GLY A 38 11.20 14.22 22.59
C GLY A 38 10.44 12.94 22.25
N TRP A 39 10.59 12.43 21.03
CA TRP A 39 10.06 11.13 20.61
C TRP A 39 11.01 10.02 21.08
N PRO A 40 10.52 8.78 21.31
CA PRO A 40 11.41 7.66 21.61
C PRO A 40 12.43 7.51 20.47
N SER A 41 13.67 7.15 20.82
CA SER A 41 14.65 6.83 19.79
C SER A 41 14.13 5.65 18.98
N LEU A 42 14.51 5.60 17.69
CA LEU A 42 14.11 4.47 16.86
C LEU A 42 14.61 3.14 17.45
N GLY A 43 15.75 3.15 18.13
CA GLY A 43 16.28 1.99 18.84
C GLY A 43 15.38 1.51 19.99
N ASP A 44 14.75 2.43 20.72
CA ASP A 44 13.81 2.08 21.80
C ASP A 44 12.50 1.56 21.24
N PHE A 45 11.96 2.24 20.23
CA PHE A 45 10.72 1.82 19.56
C PHE A 45 10.86 0.42 18.97
N LEU A 46 11.98 0.16 18.28
CA LEU A 46 12.23 -1.15 17.68
C LEU A 46 12.57 -2.23 18.71
N ARG A 47 12.90 -1.91 19.95
CA ARG A 47 13.03 -2.92 21.02
C ARG A 47 11.68 -3.32 21.60
N GLY A 48 10.62 -2.52 21.38
CA GLY A 48 9.28 -2.73 21.92
C GLY A 48 8.77 -4.17 21.80
N PRO A 49 8.70 -4.76 20.58
CA PRO A 49 8.17 -6.11 20.40
C PRO A 49 8.95 -7.17 21.17
N TYR A 50 10.28 -7.00 21.31
CA TYR A 50 11.10 -7.88 22.13
C TYR A 50 10.85 -7.67 23.64
N CYS A 51 10.60 -6.43 24.07
CA CYS A 51 10.31 -6.07 25.46
C CYS A 51 8.86 -6.34 25.90
N ASP A 52 7.96 -6.73 24.98
CA ASP A 52 6.58 -7.14 25.28
C ASP A 52 6.41 -8.64 25.60
N LEU A 53 7.33 -9.50 25.15
CA LEU A 53 7.39 -10.92 25.53
C LEU A 53 7.35 -11.21 27.06
N PRO A 54 7.06 -12.45 27.48
CA PRO A 54 7.22 -12.90 28.86
C PRO A 54 8.69 -12.86 29.35
N ALA A 55 8.91 -12.53 30.62
CA ALA A 55 10.27 -12.43 31.20
C ALA A 55 11.02 -13.77 31.25
N ASN A 56 10.29 -14.90 31.33
CA ASN A 56 10.87 -16.25 31.30
C ASN A 56 11.49 -16.63 29.95
N LEU A 57 11.05 -15.99 28.86
CA LEU A 57 11.58 -16.22 27.51
C LEU A 57 12.75 -15.29 27.16
N ARG A 58 13.17 -14.43 28.10
CA ARG A 58 14.29 -13.50 27.91
C ARG A 58 15.51 -13.93 28.69
N ALA A 59 16.65 -13.86 28.03
CA ALA A 59 17.93 -13.92 28.72
C ALA A 59 18.16 -12.60 29.48
N SER A 60 18.13 -12.66 30.81
CA SER A 60 18.49 -11.54 31.67
C SER A 60 20.00 -11.54 31.91
N PHE A 61 20.69 -10.51 31.41
CA PHE A 61 22.14 -10.35 31.54
C PHE A 61 22.56 -9.34 32.63
N THR A 62 21.59 -8.68 33.28
CA THR A 62 21.83 -7.73 34.38
C THR A 62 20.83 -7.93 35.51
N ASN A 63 21.23 -7.61 36.75
CA ASN A 63 20.36 -7.69 37.92
C ASN A 63 19.21 -6.65 37.90
N ASP A 64 19.26 -5.68 36.98
CA ASP A 64 18.33 -4.55 36.91
C ASP A 64 17.10 -4.81 36.02
N ASN A 65 16.91 -6.03 35.47
CA ASN A 65 15.82 -6.36 34.54
C ASN A 65 15.69 -5.42 33.32
N GLU A 66 16.75 -4.69 32.95
CA GLU A 66 16.71 -3.83 31.76
C GLU A 66 16.64 -4.68 30.49
N CYS A 67 15.64 -4.41 29.65
CA CYS A 67 15.46 -5.08 28.36
C CYS A 67 16.57 -4.67 27.37
N ARG A 68 17.64 -5.47 27.33
CA ARG A 68 18.81 -5.27 26.47
C ARG A 68 19.05 -6.50 25.60
N LEU A 69 19.41 -6.27 24.35
CA LEU A 69 19.78 -7.33 23.40
C LEU A 69 21.27 -7.64 23.52
N LEU A 70 21.62 -8.91 23.43
CA LEU A 70 23.01 -9.36 23.48
C LEU A 70 23.75 -8.94 22.19
N ALA A 71 24.96 -8.41 22.36
CA ALA A 71 25.88 -8.16 21.26
C ALA A 71 26.94 -9.27 21.27
N THR A 72 27.05 -10.01 20.18
CA THR A 72 28.01 -11.11 20.06
C THR A 72 29.29 -10.68 19.34
N LYS A 73 29.24 -9.63 18.52
CA LYS A 73 30.38 -9.16 17.73
C LYS A 73 30.62 -7.65 17.91
N PRO A 74 31.89 -7.18 17.91
CA PRO A 74 32.20 -5.76 18.10
C PRO A 74 31.67 -4.85 16.98
N PHE A 75 31.61 -5.36 15.74
CA PHE A 75 31.04 -4.63 14.60
C PHE A 75 29.51 -4.72 14.48
N GLU A 76 28.85 -5.56 15.30
CA GLU A 76 27.42 -5.82 15.20
C GLU A 76 26.60 -4.57 15.41
N MET A 77 26.96 -3.77 16.42
CA MET A 77 26.24 -2.53 16.77
C MET A 77 26.29 -1.49 15.65
N PHE A 78 27.42 -1.36 14.95
CA PHE A 78 27.54 -0.45 13.82
C PHE A 78 26.69 -0.92 12.63
N MET A 79 26.80 -2.21 12.26
CA MET A 79 26.04 -2.77 11.15
C MET A 79 24.54 -2.77 11.41
N LEU A 80 24.12 -3.04 12.65
CA LEU A 80 22.74 -2.97 13.10
C LEU A 80 22.19 -1.56 12.92
N ARG A 81 22.91 -0.53 13.37
CA ARG A 81 22.53 0.88 13.17
C ARG A 81 22.36 1.23 11.71
N LEU A 82 23.28 0.78 10.85
CA LEU A 82 23.20 1.01 9.41
C LEU A 82 21.97 0.33 8.80
N LYS A 83 21.72 -0.94 9.14
CA LYS A 83 20.56 -1.70 8.64
C LYS A 83 19.24 -1.11 9.10
N VAL A 84 19.12 -0.78 10.39
CA VAL A 84 17.94 -0.14 10.96
C VAL A 84 17.72 1.24 10.35
N GLY A 85 18.78 2.03 10.22
CA GLY A 85 18.73 3.31 9.51
C GLY A 85 18.24 3.14 8.08
N ALA A 86 18.74 2.13 7.36
CA ALA A 86 18.33 1.84 5.99
C ALA A 86 16.84 1.51 5.89
N LEU A 87 16.32 0.76 6.86
CA LEU A 87 14.92 0.39 6.85
C LEU A 87 13.99 1.52 7.26
N ALA A 88 14.36 2.30 8.28
CA ALA A 88 13.65 3.55 8.58
C ALA A 88 13.69 4.49 7.38
N GLY A 89 14.82 4.53 6.67
CA GLY A 89 14.95 5.25 5.41
C GLY A 89 13.97 4.78 4.36
N LEU A 90 13.83 3.46 4.15
CA LEU A 90 12.86 2.88 3.22
C LEU A 90 11.41 3.28 3.56
N VAL A 91 11.05 3.29 4.85
CA VAL A 91 9.69 3.64 5.31
C VAL A 91 9.43 5.14 5.21
N ILE A 92 10.33 5.97 5.73
CA ILE A 92 10.19 7.44 5.74
C ILE A 92 10.21 7.99 4.32
N SER A 93 11.08 7.44 3.45
CA SER A 93 11.17 7.86 2.05
C SER A 93 10.14 7.18 1.14
N SER A 94 9.24 6.35 1.68
CA SER A 94 8.20 5.64 0.90
C SER A 94 7.41 6.52 -0.06
N PRO A 95 7.01 7.78 0.28
CA PRO A 95 6.31 8.63 -0.68
C PRO A 95 7.12 8.97 -1.92
N PHE A 96 8.45 9.07 -1.77
CA PHE A 96 9.33 9.50 -2.84
C PHE A 96 9.76 8.34 -3.73
N TRP A 97 10.20 7.21 -3.16
CA TRP A 97 10.65 6.09 -3.99
C TRP A 97 9.48 5.34 -4.63
N LEU A 98 8.34 5.17 -3.94
CA LEU A 98 7.14 4.59 -4.55
C LEU A 98 6.62 5.49 -5.67
N TYR A 99 6.69 6.82 -5.52
CA TYR A 99 6.39 7.73 -6.62
C TYR A 99 7.23 7.43 -7.85
N GLN A 100 8.54 7.24 -7.70
CA GLN A 100 9.42 6.96 -8.85
C GLN A 100 9.11 5.61 -9.52
N VAL A 101 8.83 4.57 -8.73
CA VAL A 101 8.45 3.24 -9.24
C VAL A 101 7.12 3.33 -9.98
N TRP A 102 6.07 3.84 -9.34
CA TRP A 102 4.74 3.89 -9.95
C TRP A 102 4.65 4.88 -11.12
N ALA A 103 5.35 6.01 -11.04
CA ALA A 103 5.39 6.93 -12.17
C ALA A 103 6.19 6.39 -13.36
N PHE A 104 6.93 5.28 -13.23
CA PHE A 104 7.46 4.51 -14.37
C PHE A 104 6.43 3.57 -14.98
N VAL A 105 5.58 2.94 -14.15
CA VAL A 105 4.59 1.94 -14.59
C VAL A 105 3.30 2.57 -15.12
N VAL A 106 2.75 3.58 -14.44
CA VAL A 106 1.51 4.31 -14.82
C VAL A 106 1.54 5.03 -16.19
N PRO A 107 2.64 5.65 -16.68
CA PRO A 107 2.59 6.46 -17.91
C PRO A 107 2.19 5.68 -19.17
N GLY A 108 2.12 4.34 -19.12
CA GLY A 108 1.54 3.52 -20.17
C GLY A 108 0.01 3.62 -20.31
N LEU A 109 -0.69 4.20 -19.33
CA LEU A 109 -2.14 4.08 -19.18
C LEU A 109 -2.97 5.13 -19.95
N HIS A 110 -2.68 6.43 -19.84
CA HIS A 110 -3.35 7.48 -20.63
C HIS A 110 -2.47 8.73 -20.72
N LYS A 111 -2.26 9.25 -21.92
CA LYS A 111 -1.39 10.41 -22.20
C LYS A 111 -1.82 11.71 -21.51
N ASN A 112 -3.00 11.77 -20.87
CA ASN A 112 -3.63 13.05 -20.50
C ASN A 112 -4.04 13.23 -19.03
N GLU A 113 -3.79 12.28 -18.11
CA GLU A 113 -4.07 12.54 -16.68
C GLU A 113 -2.92 12.13 -15.76
N ARG A 114 -2.03 13.10 -15.48
CA ARG A 114 -1.03 13.02 -14.40
C ARG A 114 -1.67 12.78 -13.02
N ARG A 115 -2.98 13.05 -12.87
CA ARG A 115 -3.73 12.92 -11.62
C ARG A 115 -3.81 11.48 -11.13
N TRP A 116 -3.96 10.51 -12.03
CA TRP A 116 -4.03 9.09 -11.64
C TRP A 116 -2.76 8.60 -10.98
N THR A 117 -1.59 9.01 -11.48
CA THR A 117 -0.31 8.64 -10.88
C THR A 117 -0.24 9.03 -9.40
N TYR A 118 -0.69 10.25 -9.05
CA TYR A 118 -0.68 10.69 -7.65
C TYR A 118 -1.66 9.90 -6.77
N ILE A 119 -2.83 9.53 -7.29
CA ILE A 119 -3.81 8.71 -6.56
C ILE A 119 -3.24 7.31 -6.29
N PHE A 120 -2.65 6.67 -7.31
CA PHE A 120 -2.00 5.36 -7.14
C PHE A 120 -0.86 5.41 -6.13
N VAL A 121 0.00 6.42 -6.22
CA VAL A 121 1.11 6.59 -5.27
C VAL A 121 0.61 6.81 -3.86
N PHE A 122 -0.46 7.58 -3.67
CA PHE A 122 -1.07 7.76 -2.35
C PHE A 122 -1.54 6.43 -1.76
N PHE A 123 -2.24 5.60 -2.53
CA PHE A 123 -2.65 4.27 -2.08
C PHE A 123 -1.44 3.34 -1.87
N ALA A 124 -0.42 3.38 -2.71
CA ALA A 124 0.81 2.61 -2.54
C ALA A 124 1.44 2.90 -1.18
N VAL A 125 1.68 4.18 -0.89
CA VAL A 125 2.23 4.62 0.40
C VAL A 125 1.36 4.16 1.56
N LEU A 126 0.04 4.32 1.48
CA LEU A 126 -0.87 3.89 2.53
C LEU A 126 -0.80 2.37 2.76
N LEU A 127 -0.80 1.58 1.69
CA LEU A 127 -0.74 0.11 1.75
C LEU A 127 0.61 -0.35 2.31
N PHE A 128 1.72 0.24 1.84
CA PHE A 128 3.06 -0.03 2.35
C PHE A 128 3.19 0.30 3.84
N LEU A 129 2.72 1.48 4.27
CA LEU A 129 2.74 1.86 5.68
C LEU A 129 1.84 0.97 6.54
N THR A 130 0.68 0.55 6.03
CA THR A 130 -0.21 -0.39 6.73
C THR A 130 0.45 -1.76 6.86
N GLY A 131 1.13 -2.24 5.82
CA GLY A 131 1.89 -3.50 5.86
C GLY A 131 3.06 -3.42 6.84
N ALA A 132 3.84 -2.34 6.81
CA ALA A 132 4.93 -2.11 7.76
C ALA A 132 4.41 -2.02 9.20
N PHE A 133 3.30 -1.32 9.43
CA PHE A 133 2.66 -1.24 10.73
C PHE A 133 2.17 -2.62 11.20
N LEU A 134 1.50 -3.39 10.35
CA LEU A 134 1.04 -4.74 10.68
C LEU A 134 2.21 -5.66 11.05
N SER A 135 3.34 -5.59 10.32
CA SER A 135 4.53 -6.38 10.62
C SER A 135 5.06 -6.15 12.03
N TYR A 136 4.98 -4.90 12.54
CA TYR A 136 5.40 -4.56 13.89
C TYR A 136 4.56 -5.26 14.97
N PHE A 137 3.25 -5.43 14.77
CA PHE A 137 2.39 -6.16 15.72
C PHE A 137 2.56 -7.67 15.62
N VAL A 138 2.73 -8.19 14.41
CA VAL A 138 2.91 -9.63 14.19
C VAL A 138 4.26 -10.11 14.72
N MET A 139 5.25 -9.23 14.77
CA MET A 139 6.61 -9.48 15.27
C MET A 139 6.64 -10.15 16.65
N SER A 140 5.90 -9.63 17.63
CA SER A 140 5.93 -10.15 19.00
C SER A 140 5.37 -11.58 19.07
N GLN A 141 4.28 -11.84 18.37
CA GLN A 141 3.66 -13.16 18.26
C GLN A 141 4.58 -14.16 17.55
N GLY A 142 5.29 -13.71 16.51
CA GLY A 142 6.25 -14.54 15.81
C GLY A 142 7.45 -14.91 16.69
N LEU A 143 7.99 -13.94 17.43
CA LEU A 143 9.06 -14.19 18.39
C LEU A 143 8.64 -15.13 19.52
N GLU A 144 7.43 -14.95 20.07
CA GLU A 144 6.89 -15.83 21.11
C GLU A 144 6.80 -17.28 20.62
N PHE A 145 6.33 -17.49 19.38
CA PHE A 145 6.32 -18.80 18.76
C PHE A 145 7.75 -19.35 18.57
N LEU A 146 8.67 -18.56 18.00
CA LEU A 146 10.04 -19.01 17.74
C LEU A 146 10.77 -19.41 19.03
N LEU A 147 10.60 -18.65 20.12
CA LEU A 147 11.27 -18.91 21.39
C LEU A 147 10.61 -20.03 22.19
N SER A 148 9.30 -20.24 22.05
CA SER A 148 8.59 -21.32 22.76
C SER A 148 8.83 -22.71 22.18
N VAL A 149 9.12 -22.84 20.88
CA VAL A 149 9.35 -24.14 20.22
C VAL A 149 10.57 -24.91 20.76
N GLY A 150 11.50 -24.23 21.44
CA GLY A 150 12.73 -24.83 22.00
C GLY A 150 12.89 -24.75 23.52
N ASP A 151 11.90 -24.21 24.24
CA ASP A 151 12.01 -23.86 25.67
C ASP A 151 12.30 -25.07 26.58
N GLU A 152 11.87 -26.27 26.16
CA GLU A 152 12.08 -27.51 26.94
C GLU A 152 13.53 -28.03 26.92
N PHE A 153 14.34 -27.63 25.91
CA PHE A 153 15.66 -28.22 25.69
C PHE A 153 16.81 -27.23 25.84
N GLN A 154 16.62 -25.94 25.53
CA GLN A 154 17.67 -24.92 25.60
C GLN A 154 17.14 -23.53 25.93
N THR A 155 17.85 -22.81 26.81
CA THR A 155 17.62 -21.38 27.01
C THR A 155 18.09 -20.61 25.77
N THR A 156 17.14 -20.19 24.94
CA THR A 156 17.46 -19.51 23.68
C THR A 156 17.91 -18.07 23.96
N ALA A 157 19.21 -17.81 23.81
CA ALA A 157 19.77 -16.46 23.89
C ALA A 157 19.66 -15.76 22.53
N LEU A 158 18.61 -14.96 22.34
CA LEU A 158 18.42 -14.19 21.11
C LEU A 158 19.45 -13.05 20.99
N SER A 159 20.29 -13.10 19.95
CA SER A 159 21.23 -12.01 19.64
C SER A 159 20.49 -10.80 19.06
N GLY A 160 21.01 -9.60 19.32
CA GLY A 160 20.48 -8.37 18.72
C GLY A 160 20.48 -8.43 17.19
N GLY A 161 21.55 -8.90 16.58
CA GLY A 161 21.65 -9.03 15.12
C GLY A 161 20.56 -9.90 14.50
N ASP A 162 20.22 -11.04 15.11
CA ASP A 162 19.19 -11.94 14.60
C ASP A 162 17.80 -11.36 14.77
N TYR A 163 17.54 -10.75 15.93
CA TYR A 163 16.29 -10.01 16.17
C TYR A 163 16.06 -8.93 15.11
N TYR A 164 17.05 -8.07 14.89
CA TYR A 164 16.92 -7.01 13.89
C TYR A 164 16.86 -7.59 12.48
N ASN A 165 17.63 -8.63 12.11
CA ASN A 165 17.50 -9.25 10.78
C ASN A 165 16.08 -9.79 10.52
N TYR A 166 15.49 -10.46 11.51
CA TYR A 166 14.11 -10.94 11.44
C TYR A 166 13.12 -9.78 11.32
N PHE A 167 13.28 -8.73 12.15
CA PHE A 167 12.49 -7.51 12.07
C PHE A 167 12.58 -6.85 10.69
N LEU A 168 13.80 -6.75 10.17
CA LEU A 168 14.09 -6.10 8.91
C LEU A 168 13.46 -6.86 7.74
N ALA A 169 13.57 -8.20 7.75
CA ALA A 169 12.95 -9.06 6.76
C ALA A 169 11.42 -8.91 6.79
N MET A 170 10.80 -8.98 7.97
CA MET A 170 9.35 -8.88 8.14
C MET A 170 8.78 -7.57 7.63
N LEU A 171 9.41 -6.45 7.97
CA LEU A 171 8.93 -5.14 7.53
C LEU A 171 8.95 -5.02 6.00
N VAL A 172 10.03 -5.46 5.36
CA VAL A 172 10.16 -5.43 3.90
C VAL A 172 9.15 -6.36 3.23
N ILE A 173 9.04 -7.60 3.70
CA ILE A 173 8.14 -8.61 3.16
C ILE A 173 6.69 -8.16 3.26
N PHE A 174 6.23 -7.74 4.44
CA PHE A 174 4.85 -7.30 4.63
C PHE A 174 4.56 -6.03 3.83
N GLY A 175 5.47 -5.05 3.85
CA GLY A 175 5.32 -3.80 3.11
C GLY A 175 5.14 -4.04 1.61
N ILE A 176 6.03 -4.83 0.98
CA ILE A 176 5.95 -5.13 -0.45
C ILE A 176 4.74 -6.01 -0.77
N SER A 177 4.39 -6.96 0.10
CA SER A 177 3.26 -7.86 -0.15
C SER A 177 1.92 -7.13 -0.16
N PHE A 178 1.81 -6.05 0.61
CA PHE A 178 0.64 -5.18 0.61
C PHE A 178 0.49 -4.37 -0.68
N GLU A 179 1.52 -4.27 -1.53
CA GLU A 179 1.44 -3.62 -2.84
C GLU A 179 0.84 -4.53 -3.93
N VAL A 180 0.82 -5.86 -3.71
CA VAL A 180 0.29 -6.84 -4.70
C VAL A 180 -1.15 -6.53 -5.14
N PRO A 181 -2.11 -6.22 -4.25
CA PRO A 181 -3.47 -5.84 -4.63
C PRO A 181 -3.51 -4.58 -5.50
N LEU A 182 -2.64 -3.61 -5.23
CA LEU A 182 -2.57 -2.37 -6.00
C LEU A 182 -2.09 -2.63 -7.44
N VAL A 183 -1.12 -3.55 -7.60
CA VAL A 183 -0.66 -4.01 -8.92
C VAL A 183 -1.80 -4.67 -9.70
N ILE A 184 -2.62 -5.51 -9.05
CA ILE A 184 -3.79 -6.15 -9.70
C ILE A 184 -4.77 -5.09 -10.20
N VAL A 185 -5.12 -4.10 -9.36
CA VAL A 185 -6.00 -2.99 -9.74
C VAL A 185 -5.44 -2.23 -10.94
N MET A 186 -4.13 -1.95 -10.93
CA MET A 186 -3.49 -1.26 -12.05
C MET A 186 -3.55 -2.08 -13.35
N LEU A 187 -3.27 -3.38 -13.30
CA LEU A 187 -3.34 -4.26 -14.47
C LEU A 187 -4.75 -4.32 -15.05
N ASN A 188 -5.79 -4.27 -14.20
CA ASN A 188 -7.18 -4.18 -14.66
C ASN A 188 -7.48 -2.84 -15.34
N ILE A 189 -7.04 -1.73 -14.76
CA ILE A 189 -7.24 -0.40 -15.36
C ILE A 189 -6.49 -0.29 -16.71
N LEU A 190 -5.31 -0.89 -16.84
CA LEU A 190 -4.57 -1.01 -18.11
C LEU A 190 -5.28 -1.89 -19.15
N GLY A 191 -6.32 -2.63 -18.77
CA GLY A 191 -7.02 -3.57 -19.65
C GLY A 191 -6.25 -4.84 -19.95
N ILE A 192 -5.11 -5.08 -19.30
CA ILE A 192 -4.33 -6.32 -19.42
C ILE A 192 -5.06 -7.47 -18.70
N LEU A 193 -5.82 -7.15 -17.67
CA LEU A 193 -6.39 -8.11 -16.75
C LEU A 193 -7.90 -7.89 -16.58
N GLU A 194 -8.70 -8.67 -17.30
CA GLU A 194 -10.16 -8.60 -17.22
C GLU A 194 -10.72 -9.45 -16.05
N TYR A 195 -11.76 -8.95 -15.38
CA TYR A 195 -12.43 -9.60 -14.27
C TYR A 195 -12.99 -10.98 -14.66
N THR A 196 -13.54 -11.11 -15.86
CA THR A 196 -14.12 -12.36 -16.39
C THR A 196 -13.09 -13.49 -16.47
N ALA A 197 -11.81 -13.16 -16.73
CA ALA A 197 -10.71 -14.12 -16.80
C ALA A 197 -10.24 -14.62 -15.42
N ILE A 198 -10.43 -13.82 -14.36
CA ILE A 198 -9.93 -14.11 -13.01
C ILE A 198 -11.00 -14.66 -12.08
N GLN A 199 -12.27 -14.32 -12.30
CA GLN A 199 -13.36 -14.66 -11.37
C GLN A 199 -13.45 -16.18 -11.05
N GLY A 200 -13.14 -17.04 -12.01
CA GLY A 200 -13.12 -18.50 -11.82
C GLY A 200 -11.87 -19.03 -11.09
N LYS A 201 -10.81 -18.23 -11.02
CA LYS A 201 -9.49 -18.60 -10.45
C LYS A 201 -9.25 -18.04 -9.05
N ARG A 202 -10.26 -17.44 -8.41
CA ARG A 202 -10.16 -16.85 -7.06
C ARG A 202 -9.58 -17.80 -6.03
N ARG A 203 -10.04 -19.06 -6.00
CA ARG A 203 -9.52 -20.09 -5.10
C ARG A 203 -8.02 -20.36 -5.31
N LEU A 204 -7.57 -20.38 -6.56
CA LEU A 204 -6.17 -20.56 -6.90
C LEU A 204 -5.32 -19.39 -6.41
N ILE A 205 -5.82 -18.15 -6.54
CA ILE A 205 -5.11 -16.95 -6.11
C ILE A 205 -4.96 -16.92 -4.59
N ILE A 206 -6.00 -17.26 -3.84
CA ILE A 206 -5.93 -17.38 -2.38
C ILE A 206 -4.85 -18.40 -1.98
N VAL A 207 -4.82 -19.57 -2.63
CA VAL A 207 -3.80 -20.59 -2.37
C VAL A 207 -2.39 -20.06 -2.70
N ILE A 208 -2.20 -19.38 -3.82
CA ILE A 208 -0.91 -18.79 -4.20
C ILE A 208 -0.46 -17.74 -3.17
N VAL A 209 -1.36 -16.89 -2.69
CA VAL A 209 -1.06 -15.88 -1.65
C VAL A 209 -0.67 -16.57 -0.34
N MET A 210 -1.35 -17.65 0.05
CA MET A 210 -1.00 -18.41 1.25
C MET A 210 0.35 -19.11 1.12
N ILE A 211 0.66 -19.70 -0.05
CA ILE A 211 1.97 -20.31 -0.33
C ILE A 211 3.06 -19.22 -0.29
N PHE A 212 2.79 -18.06 -0.89
CA PHE A 212 3.71 -16.93 -0.88
C PHE A 212 4.00 -16.44 0.54
N ALA A 213 2.96 -16.32 1.39
CA ALA A 213 3.13 -16.00 2.81
C ALA A 213 3.94 -17.07 3.54
N ALA A 214 3.71 -18.35 3.27
CA ALA A 214 4.46 -19.46 3.88
C ALA A 214 5.95 -19.41 3.54
N VAL A 215 6.29 -19.15 2.26
CA VAL A 215 7.68 -19.12 1.79
C VAL A 215 8.41 -17.87 2.25
N LEU A 216 7.73 -16.73 2.32
CA LEU A 216 8.37 -15.47 2.70
C LEU A 216 8.53 -15.28 4.21
N THR A 217 7.73 -15.95 5.04
CA THR A 217 7.84 -15.85 6.51
C THR A 217 9.15 -16.51 6.97
N PRO A 218 10.19 -15.73 7.38
CA PRO A 218 11.53 -16.27 7.61
C PRO A 218 11.62 -17.28 8.75
N GLY A 219 10.75 -17.20 9.78
CA GLY A 219 10.74 -18.14 10.90
C GLY A 219 9.74 -19.29 10.74
N GLY A 220 9.00 -19.35 9.63
CA GLY A 220 7.99 -20.38 9.38
C GLY A 220 6.85 -20.41 10.41
N GLU A 221 6.69 -19.35 11.22
CA GLU A 221 5.70 -19.32 12.27
C GLU A 221 4.26 -19.27 11.70
N PRO A 222 3.36 -20.15 12.14
CA PRO A 222 1.99 -20.21 11.61
C PRO A 222 1.22 -18.91 11.79
N ILE A 223 1.46 -18.19 12.90
CA ILE A 223 0.72 -16.96 13.24
C ILE A 223 1.04 -15.84 12.25
N ALA A 224 2.33 -15.58 11.97
CA ALA A 224 2.72 -14.54 11.04
C ALA A 224 2.30 -14.90 9.61
N MET A 225 2.48 -16.15 9.21
CA MET A 225 2.05 -16.67 7.91
C MET A 225 0.55 -16.46 7.70
N VAL A 226 -0.30 -16.90 8.64
CA VAL A 226 -1.76 -16.80 8.52
C VAL A 226 -2.21 -15.34 8.57
N THR A 227 -1.62 -14.51 9.43
CA THR A 227 -1.95 -13.09 9.52
C THR A 227 -1.64 -12.36 8.21
N MET A 228 -0.44 -12.56 7.68
CA MET A 228 -0.01 -11.99 6.41
C MET A 228 -0.91 -12.47 5.25
N GLY A 229 -1.05 -13.79 5.12
CA GLY A 229 -1.82 -14.40 4.04
C GLY A 229 -3.28 -13.95 4.06
N THR A 230 -3.90 -13.91 5.24
CA THR A 230 -5.28 -13.42 5.41
C THR A 230 -5.38 -11.93 5.06
N ALA A 231 -4.47 -11.09 5.55
CA ALA A 231 -4.50 -9.66 5.27
C ALA A 231 -4.35 -9.36 3.78
N VAL A 232 -3.40 -10.01 3.10
CA VAL A 232 -3.21 -9.86 1.65
C VAL A 232 -4.42 -10.43 0.89
N CYS A 233 -4.97 -11.58 1.29
CA CYS A 233 -6.18 -12.13 0.67
C CYS A 233 -7.37 -11.16 0.76
N LEU A 234 -7.58 -10.53 1.92
CA LEU A 234 -8.64 -9.53 2.10
C LEU A 234 -8.44 -8.34 1.16
N LEU A 235 -7.21 -7.82 1.05
CA LEU A 235 -6.91 -6.72 0.13
C LEU A 235 -7.07 -7.12 -1.34
N VAL A 236 -6.67 -8.34 -1.72
CA VAL A 236 -6.88 -8.89 -3.07
C VAL A 236 -8.36 -9.02 -3.39
N GLU A 237 -9.19 -9.45 -2.44
CA GLU A 237 -10.64 -9.51 -2.64
C GLU A 237 -11.25 -8.11 -2.83
N ILE A 238 -10.79 -7.11 -2.07
CA ILE A 238 -11.18 -5.69 -2.28
C ILE A 238 -10.76 -5.23 -3.68
N ALA A 239 -9.54 -5.55 -4.11
CA ALA A 239 -9.06 -5.27 -5.46
C ALA A 239 -9.94 -5.92 -6.54
N PHE A 240 -10.36 -7.18 -6.36
CA PHE A 240 -11.27 -7.84 -7.30
C PHE A 240 -12.65 -7.22 -7.37
N GLN A 241 -13.20 -6.73 -6.25
CA GLN A 241 -14.45 -5.99 -6.29
C GLN A 241 -14.30 -4.68 -7.04
N PHE A 242 -13.17 -3.99 -6.86
CA PHE A 242 -12.86 -2.81 -7.67
C PHE A 242 -12.79 -3.16 -9.17
N CYS A 243 -12.07 -4.21 -9.55
CA CYS A 243 -11.97 -4.66 -10.95
C CYS A 243 -13.35 -4.97 -11.55
N ARG A 244 -14.23 -5.65 -10.78
CA ARG A 244 -15.59 -5.95 -11.20
C ARG A 244 -16.41 -4.69 -11.49
N ILE A 245 -16.30 -3.68 -10.63
CA ILE A 245 -17.02 -2.40 -10.80
C ILE A 245 -16.45 -1.64 -11.99
N ASN A 246 -15.12 -1.61 -12.13
CA ASN A 246 -14.43 -0.92 -13.21
C ASN A 246 -14.76 -1.53 -14.58
N ASP A 247 -14.72 -2.86 -14.71
CA ASP A 247 -15.06 -3.55 -15.95
C ASP A 247 -16.54 -3.41 -16.30
N LYS A 248 -17.44 -3.45 -15.31
CA LYS A 248 -18.87 -3.21 -15.54
C LYS A 248 -19.13 -1.80 -16.06
N ARG A 249 -18.40 -0.79 -15.55
CA ARG A 249 -18.51 0.59 -16.05
C ARG A 249 -17.96 0.69 -17.48
N ARG A 250 -16.79 0.10 -17.74
CA ARG A 250 -16.16 0.09 -19.06
C ARG A 250 -17.03 -0.60 -20.12
N ASN A 251 -17.64 -1.75 -19.79
CA ASN A 251 -18.49 -2.48 -20.72
C ASN A 251 -19.80 -1.74 -21.03
N ARG A 252 -20.27 -0.85 -20.12
CA ARG A 252 -21.44 0.01 -20.37
C ARG A 252 -21.13 1.16 -21.35
N GLU A 253 -19.87 1.58 -21.41
CA GLU A 253 -19.37 2.63 -22.30
C GLU A 253 -18.82 2.06 -23.62
N ARG A 254 -18.79 0.73 -23.76
CA ARG A 254 -18.32 0.03 -24.96
C ARG A 254 -19.41 0.08 -26.05
N PRO A 255 -19.14 0.68 -27.22
CA PRO A 255 -20.14 0.75 -28.29
C PRO A 255 -20.52 -0.65 -28.81
N GLU A 256 -21.79 -0.87 -29.13
CA GLU A 256 -22.27 -2.18 -29.61
C GLU A 256 -21.53 -2.69 -30.86
N TRP A 257 -21.02 -1.80 -31.70
CA TRP A 257 -20.24 -2.17 -32.89
C TRP A 257 -18.89 -2.84 -32.58
N MET A 258 -18.40 -2.74 -31.34
CA MET A 258 -17.15 -3.34 -30.87
C MET A 258 -17.34 -4.77 -30.32
N ASP A 259 -18.58 -5.26 -30.27
CA ASP A 259 -18.96 -6.64 -29.93
C ASP A 259 -19.39 -7.44 -31.18
N LEU A 260 -19.35 -6.84 -32.37
CA LEU A 260 -19.63 -7.54 -33.62
C LEU A 260 -18.43 -8.37 -34.05
N ASP A 261 -18.70 -9.59 -34.52
CA ASP A 261 -17.67 -10.38 -35.20
C ASP A 261 -17.17 -9.65 -36.45
N ASP A 262 -15.92 -9.89 -36.84
CA ASP A 262 -15.30 -9.25 -38.03
C ASP A 262 -16.10 -9.52 -39.33
N GLU A 263 -16.92 -10.57 -39.35
CA GLU A 263 -17.80 -10.93 -40.46
C GLU A 263 -19.22 -10.33 -40.38
N GLN A 264 -19.57 -9.69 -39.25
CA GLN A 264 -20.86 -9.03 -39.06
C GLN A 264 -20.78 -7.55 -39.42
N ALA A 265 -21.57 -7.15 -40.42
CA ALA A 265 -21.74 -5.75 -40.78
C ALA A 265 -22.28 -4.96 -39.57
N SER A 266 -21.69 -3.79 -39.31
CA SER A 266 -22.09 -2.84 -38.27
C SER A 266 -23.43 -2.20 -38.58
N GLY A 267 -24.51 -2.99 -38.51
CA GLY A 267 -25.89 -2.61 -38.81
C GLY A 267 -26.09 -2.03 -40.22
N PRO A 268 -27.35 -1.80 -40.64
CA PRO A 268 -27.60 -0.95 -41.78
C PRO A 268 -27.15 0.46 -41.42
N ILE A 269 -26.15 0.99 -42.13
CA ILE A 269 -25.89 2.43 -42.17
C ILE A 269 -27.23 3.03 -42.60
N SER A 270 -27.89 3.79 -41.71
CA SER A 270 -29.12 4.49 -42.08
C SER A 270 -28.81 5.23 -43.36
N ALA A 271 -29.56 4.93 -44.44
CA ALA A 271 -29.39 5.61 -45.71
C ALA A 271 -29.34 7.10 -45.40
N SER A 272 -28.27 7.79 -45.83
CA SER A 272 -28.25 9.24 -45.82
C SER A 272 -29.61 9.68 -46.34
N GLY A 273 -30.37 10.39 -45.52
CA GLY A 273 -31.71 10.83 -45.90
C GLY A 273 -31.65 11.43 -47.30
N PRO A 274 -32.72 11.32 -48.11
CA PRO A 274 -32.72 11.93 -49.43
C PRO A 274 -32.15 13.33 -49.28
N ILE A 275 -31.15 13.69 -50.10
CA ILE A 275 -30.66 15.05 -50.15
C ILE A 275 -31.92 15.88 -50.28
N GLY A 276 -32.31 16.53 -49.18
CA GLY A 276 -33.55 17.26 -49.17
C GLY A 276 -33.42 18.24 -50.31
N SER A 277 -34.53 18.55 -50.96
CA SER A 277 -34.68 19.84 -51.63
C SER A 277 -34.63 20.99 -50.60
N ALA A 278 -33.68 20.97 -49.66
CA ALA A 278 -33.01 22.18 -49.27
C ALA A 278 -32.43 22.70 -50.59
N GLY A 279 -33.06 23.75 -51.11
CA GLY A 279 -32.70 24.33 -52.39
C GLY A 279 -31.18 24.37 -52.51
N LEU A 280 -30.68 23.96 -53.67
CA LEU A 280 -29.38 24.42 -54.11
C LEU A 280 -29.49 25.95 -54.15
N GLU A 281 -29.30 26.60 -53.01
CA GLU A 281 -28.98 28.02 -52.98
C GLU A 281 -27.67 28.09 -53.76
N ALA A 282 -27.76 28.62 -54.97
CA ALA A 282 -26.60 28.83 -55.81
C ALA A 282 -25.53 29.55 -54.96
N PRO A 283 -24.25 29.18 -55.08
CA PRO A 283 -23.20 29.83 -54.29
C PRO A 283 -23.31 31.34 -54.47
N GLN A 284 -23.68 32.04 -53.39
CA GLN A 284 -23.75 33.49 -53.39
C GLN A 284 -22.33 34.01 -53.68
N PRO A 285 -22.17 35.03 -54.54
CA PRO A 285 -20.87 35.62 -54.79
C PRO A 285 -20.24 36.06 -53.48
N VAL A 286 -18.98 35.69 -53.26
CA VAL A 286 -18.20 36.21 -52.13
C VAL A 286 -17.97 37.70 -52.37
N ASP A 287 -18.44 38.55 -51.47
CA ASP A 287 -18.24 39.99 -51.56
C ASP A 287 -16.76 40.35 -51.66
N ALA A 288 -16.45 41.32 -52.52
CA ALA A 288 -15.09 41.79 -52.73
C ALA A 288 -14.49 42.33 -51.42
N PRO A 289 -13.21 42.05 -51.12
CA PRO A 289 -12.59 42.50 -49.89
C PRO A 289 -12.61 44.03 -49.82
N ALA A 290 -13.10 44.56 -48.70
CA ALA A 290 -13.11 45.99 -48.43
C ALA A 290 -11.67 46.54 -48.38
N PRO A 291 -11.41 47.75 -48.92
CA PRO A 291 -10.08 48.35 -48.87
C PRO A 291 -9.65 48.54 -47.41
N VAL A 292 -8.51 47.96 -47.05
CA VAL A 292 -7.85 48.26 -45.78
C VAL A 292 -7.30 49.68 -45.89
N ALA A 293 -7.92 50.62 -45.18
CA ALA A 293 -7.39 51.98 -45.07
C ALA A 293 -6.00 51.90 -44.39
N PRO A 294 -4.97 52.58 -44.94
CA PRO A 294 -3.66 52.58 -44.32
C PRO A 294 -3.76 53.22 -42.93
N SER A 295 -3.37 52.48 -41.90
CA SER A 295 -3.10 53.05 -40.59
C SER A 295 -2.02 54.10 -40.75
N SER A 296 -2.39 55.36 -40.56
CA SER A 296 -1.43 56.46 -40.52
C SER A 296 -0.46 56.18 -39.38
N SER A 297 0.79 55.95 -39.76
CA SER A 297 1.95 55.91 -38.87
C SER A 297 2.18 57.32 -38.33
N GLY A 298 1.36 57.72 -37.36
CA GLY A 298 1.53 58.92 -36.57
C GLY A 298 2.57 58.68 -35.48
N TYR A 299 3.83 58.99 -35.79
CA TYR A 299 4.84 59.31 -34.79
C TYR A 299 4.30 60.42 -33.87
N SER A 300 3.74 60.08 -32.71
CA SER A 300 3.40 61.07 -31.68
C SER A 300 4.49 61.10 -30.64
N ARG A 301 5.35 62.11 -30.84
CA ARG A 301 6.42 62.59 -29.97
C ARG A 301 5.90 62.75 -28.54
N ALA A 302 6.59 62.11 -27.59
CA ALA A 302 6.42 62.31 -26.16
C ALA A 302 6.42 63.80 -25.79
N GLN A 303 5.35 64.27 -25.15
CA GLN A 303 5.35 65.55 -24.44
C GLN A 303 4.90 65.36 -23.00
N VAL A 304 5.87 65.57 -22.13
CA VAL A 304 5.76 65.81 -20.69
C VAL A 304 4.94 67.08 -20.45
N ARG A 305 3.91 67.03 -19.58
CA ARG A 305 3.45 68.25 -18.90
C ARG A 305 2.92 68.00 -17.48
N ARG A 306 3.44 68.84 -16.59
CA ARG A 306 3.24 69.00 -15.15
C ARG A 306 1.80 69.29 -14.71
N GLU A 307 1.50 68.78 -13.52
CA GLU A 307 0.76 69.32 -12.35
C GLU A 307 -0.13 70.58 -12.49
N GLN A 308 -1.35 70.54 -11.93
CA GLN A 308 -1.78 71.23 -10.69
C GLN A 308 -3.33 71.29 -10.54
N GLY A 309 -3.88 71.00 -9.33
CA GLY A 309 -5.17 71.59 -8.84
C GLY A 309 -6.29 70.70 -8.24
N LEU A 310 -6.09 70.11 -7.04
CA LEU A 310 -6.94 69.89 -5.82
C LEU A 310 -8.46 70.32 -5.77
N PRO A 311 -9.34 69.90 -4.80
CA PRO A 311 -9.73 68.62 -4.12
C PRO A 311 -11.30 68.42 -3.99
N PRO A 312 -11.90 67.76 -2.93
CA PRO A 312 -12.13 66.30 -2.77
C PRO A 312 -13.62 65.93 -2.48
N GLN A 313 -14.11 64.72 -2.78
CA GLN A 313 -15.29 64.14 -2.08
C GLN A 313 -15.26 62.60 -1.99
N SER A 314 -15.81 62.12 -0.88
CA SER A 314 -15.71 60.80 -0.22
C SER A 314 -16.56 59.67 -0.87
N PRO A 315 -16.43 58.40 -0.41
CA PRO A 315 -16.82 57.21 -1.16
C PRO A 315 -18.26 56.74 -0.89
N GLN A 316 -18.96 56.25 -1.93
CA GLN A 316 -20.20 55.49 -1.79
C GLN A 316 -20.06 54.08 -2.36
N GLN A 317 -20.34 53.11 -1.47
CA GLN A 317 -20.55 51.70 -1.76
C GLN A 317 -21.77 51.53 -2.69
N MET A 318 -21.67 50.71 -3.72
CA MET A 318 -22.81 50.32 -4.56
C MET A 318 -23.09 48.82 -4.46
N GLN A 319 -24.28 48.59 -3.91
CA GLN A 319 -25.11 47.40 -3.75
C GLN A 319 -25.04 46.32 -4.85
N GLN A 320 -25.09 45.05 -4.43
CA GLN A 320 -25.42 43.87 -5.24
C GLN A 320 -26.93 43.76 -5.53
N PRO A 321 -27.35 43.19 -6.68
CA PRO A 321 -28.75 42.92 -7.01
C PRO A 321 -29.29 41.55 -6.48
N PRO A 322 -30.63 41.35 -6.39
CA PRO A 322 -31.26 40.33 -5.55
C PRO A 322 -31.61 38.98 -6.21
N VAL A 323 -31.86 38.00 -5.32
CA VAL A 323 -32.26 36.60 -5.53
C VAL A 323 -33.77 36.44 -5.75
N PRO A 324 -34.25 35.48 -6.58
CA PRO A 324 -35.64 35.03 -6.56
C PRO A 324 -35.86 33.74 -5.76
N ALA A 325 -36.95 33.72 -4.99
CA ALA A 325 -37.42 32.61 -4.16
C ALA A 325 -38.49 31.75 -4.88
N ARG A 326 -38.56 30.43 -4.60
CA ARG A 326 -39.81 29.67 -4.69
C ARG A 326 -39.81 28.34 -3.90
N GLN A 327 -40.62 28.37 -2.83
CA GLN A 327 -41.62 27.36 -2.39
C GLN A 327 -41.17 25.91 -2.10
N ALA A 328 -41.15 25.57 -0.80
CA ALA A 328 -41.22 24.20 -0.29
C ALA A 328 -42.54 24.01 0.46
N SER A 329 -43.34 23.04 0.02
CA SER A 329 -44.58 22.61 0.64
C SER A 329 -44.35 21.43 1.60
N THR A 330 -44.60 21.71 2.87
CA THR A 330 -45.08 20.89 4.00
C THR A 330 -45.59 19.47 3.68
N GLN A 331 -45.10 18.44 4.41
CA GLN A 331 -45.98 17.44 5.07
C GLN A 331 -45.26 16.50 6.07
N ARG A 332 -45.66 16.69 7.35
CA ARG A 332 -45.85 15.78 8.51
C ARG A 332 -45.04 14.48 8.71
N ARG A 333 -44.41 14.44 9.90
CA ARG A 333 -44.13 13.26 10.75
C ARG A 333 -45.41 12.61 11.30
N PRO A 334 -45.37 11.31 11.70
CA PRO A 334 -45.28 10.99 13.14
C PRO A 334 -44.35 9.78 13.49
N GLN A 335 -43.84 9.79 14.73
CA GLN A 335 -43.17 8.70 15.48
C GLN A 335 -44.19 8.05 16.46
N PRO A 336 -43.84 7.07 17.34
CA PRO A 336 -42.93 5.91 17.27
C PRO A 336 -43.61 4.60 17.79
N GLY A 337 -42.98 3.42 17.66
CA GLY A 337 -43.45 2.21 18.34
C GLY A 337 -42.57 0.95 18.20
N MET A 338 -41.99 0.53 19.33
CA MET A 338 -41.73 -0.84 19.83
C MET A 338 -40.96 -1.89 18.98
N MET A 339 -39.77 -2.27 19.51
CA MET A 339 -39.11 -3.60 19.44
C MET A 339 -39.95 -4.66 20.20
N PRO A 340 -39.76 -6.02 20.08
CA PRO A 340 -38.47 -6.76 20.10
C PRO A 340 -38.50 -8.10 19.29
N PRO A 341 -37.71 -9.18 19.58
CA PRO A 341 -36.25 -9.33 19.61
C PRO A 341 -35.72 -10.45 18.66
N ALA A 342 -34.39 -10.58 18.62
CA ALA A 342 -33.60 -11.53 17.83
C ALA A 342 -33.76 -13.02 18.24
N PRO A 343 -33.52 -13.98 17.33
CA PRO A 343 -33.45 -15.41 17.67
C PRO A 343 -32.07 -15.82 18.19
N GLN A 344 -32.07 -16.46 19.36
CA GLN A 344 -30.97 -17.25 19.93
C GLN A 344 -30.73 -18.51 19.09
N GLN A 345 -29.47 -18.82 18.77
CA GLN A 345 -29.05 -20.15 18.35
C GLN A 345 -28.34 -20.85 19.50
N GLN A 346 -28.88 -22.02 19.84
CA GLN A 346 -28.50 -22.91 20.92
C GLN A 346 -27.20 -23.66 20.60
N ALA A 347 -26.37 -23.81 21.64
CA ALA A 347 -25.31 -24.80 21.74
C ALA A 347 -25.90 -26.22 21.89
N PRO A 348 -25.17 -27.26 21.45
CA PRO A 348 -25.33 -28.61 21.97
C PRO A 348 -24.20 -28.98 22.93
N ASN A 349 -24.60 -29.42 24.11
CA ASN A 349 -23.85 -30.22 25.07
C ASN A 349 -23.50 -31.60 24.48
N GLN A 350 -22.28 -32.08 24.71
CA GLN A 350 -21.88 -33.52 24.74
C GLN A 350 -20.48 -33.58 25.39
N GLN A 351 -20.39 -33.84 26.69
CA GLN A 351 -20.13 -35.16 27.30
C GLN A 351 -18.76 -35.76 26.94
N ALA A 352 -17.83 -35.68 27.89
CA ALA A 352 -16.79 -36.69 28.09
C ALA A 352 -17.43 -38.00 28.56
N PRO A 353 -16.87 -39.18 28.22
CA PRO A 353 -16.05 -39.87 29.22
C PRO A 353 -14.88 -40.68 28.62
N HIS A 354 -13.96 -41.08 29.52
CA HIS A 354 -13.12 -42.29 29.53
C HIS A 354 -11.63 -42.04 29.78
N GLN A 355 -11.29 -42.08 31.06
CA GLN A 355 -10.11 -42.78 31.56
C GLN A 355 -10.10 -44.22 31.03
N GLN A 356 -8.95 -44.69 30.56
CA GLN A 356 -8.53 -46.08 30.75
C GLN A 356 -7.01 -46.23 30.53
N THR A 357 -6.31 -46.31 31.65
CA THR A 357 -5.05 -47.03 31.84
C THR A 357 -5.27 -48.52 31.57
N PRO A 358 -4.28 -49.23 31.01
CA PRO A 358 -3.76 -50.45 31.65
C PRO A 358 -2.23 -50.42 31.62
N GLN A 359 -1.52 -50.31 32.75
CA GLN A 359 -1.03 -51.43 33.58
C GLN A 359 -0.66 -52.72 32.83
N GLY A 360 0.63 -53.06 32.93
CA GLY A 360 1.23 -54.36 32.66
C GLY A 360 2.26 -54.30 31.52
N ARG A 361 3.47 -54.87 31.60
CA ARG A 361 4.09 -55.75 32.59
C ARG A 361 5.54 -55.97 32.13
N GLN A 362 6.44 -56.24 33.09
CA GLN A 362 7.71 -56.98 32.92
C GLN A 362 8.93 -56.28 32.32
N THR A 363 9.80 -55.84 33.24
CA THR A 363 11.24 -56.14 33.27
C THR A 363 11.53 -57.61 32.94
N PRO A 364 12.71 -57.92 32.37
CA PRO A 364 13.75 -58.45 33.25
C PRO A 364 15.18 -57.94 32.95
N ASP A 365 15.92 -57.86 34.05
CA ASP A 365 17.32 -58.29 34.23
C ASP A 365 18.51 -57.51 33.68
N GLY A 366 19.47 -57.33 34.61
CA GLY A 366 20.91 -57.11 34.38
C GLY A 366 21.29 -55.63 34.41
N GLY A 367 21.85 -55.05 35.48
CA GLY A 367 22.76 -55.62 36.46
C GLY A 367 24.19 -55.68 35.89
N ALA A 368 24.96 -54.59 35.94
CA ALA A 368 26.42 -54.58 36.14
C ALA A 368 27.01 -53.15 36.11
N SER A 369 27.65 -52.77 37.23
CA SER A 369 28.90 -51.98 37.39
C SER A 369 29.21 -50.83 36.43
N ALA A 370 29.27 -49.57 36.87
CA ALA A 370 30.35 -48.96 37.67
C ALA A 370 31.75 -49.01 37.01
N GLY A 371 32.25 -47.86 36.54
CA GLY A 371 33.65 -47.64 36.14
C GLY A 371 33.86 -46.41 35.23
N PRO A 372 34.65 -45.40 35.62
CA PRO A 372 34.67 -44.06 34.99
C PRO A 372 35.82 -43.81 34.00
N SER A 373 35.65 -42.72 33.24
CA SER A 373 36.63 -41.79 32.63
C SER A 373 38.11 -42.19 32.54
N ILE A 374 38.68 -42.10 31.34
CA ILE A 374 40.00 -41.52 31.01
C ILE A 374 40.18 -41.65 29.49
N PHE A 375 40.09 -40.52 28.78
CA PHE A 375 40.64 -40.33 27.43
C PHE A 375 41.11 -38.87 27.37
N ASP A 376 42.13 -38.60 28.18
CA ASP A 376 43.18 -37.64 27.85
C ASP A 376 44.13 -38.39 26.91
N ASP A 377 44.13 -38.05 25.62
CA ASP A 377 45.25 -38.26 24.70
C ASP A 377 44.83 -37.66 23.35
N VAL A 378 45.36 -36.48 23.03
CA VAL A 378 45.91 -36.07 21.73
C VAL A 378 46.16 -34.55 21.78
N LEU A 379 47.46 -34.24 21.91
CA LEU A 379 48.22 -33.04 21.50
C LEU A 379 47.74 -31.64 21.89
#